data_AF-A0AAF0MJL9-F1
#
_entry.id   AF-A0AAF0MJL9-F1
#
_cell.length_a   1.000
_cell.length_b   1.000
_cell.length_c   1.000
_cell.angle_alpha   90.00
_cell.angle_beta   90.00
_cell.angle_gamma   90.00
#
_symmetry.space_group_name_H-M   'P 1'
#
loop_
_entity.id
_entity.type
_entity.pdbx_description
1 polymer ?
#
loop_
_entity_poly.entity_id
_entity_poly.type
_entity_poly.pdbx_seq_one_letter_code
_entity_poly.pdbx_strand_id
1 'polypeptide(L)'
;MPTTIKLTVAQQTAVNTIAKHGGIERNGRGDYGFRVDGGVNHTDVPKKVTIDALFAKDLLRSAERAVHTGWWTKFALTDAGKALVR
;
A
#
# COMPACT_ATOMS: atom_id res chain seq x y z
N MET A 1 22.13 -6.91 -14.16
CA MET A 1 21.81 -5.46 -14.17
C MET A 1 20.71 -5.23 -13.15
N PRO A 2 20.85 -4.31 -12.18
CA PRO A 2 19.73 -3.98 -11.29
C PRO A 2 18.61 -3.34 -12.13
N THR A 3 17.43 -3.95 -12.15
CA THR A 3 16.29 -3.43 -12.90
C THR A 3 15.80 -2.18 -12.18
N THR A 4 16.14 -0.99 -12.68
CA THR A 4 15.65 0.28 -12.13
C THR A 4 14.13 0.31 -12.24
N ILE A 5 13.43 0.17 -11.11
CA ILE A 5 11.97 0.23 -11.06
C ILE A 5 11.55 1.68 -11.36
N LYS A 6 11.06 1.91 -12.58
CA LYS A 6 10.49 3.21 -12.96
C LYS A 6 9.04 3.28 -12.47
N LEU A 7 8.74 4.34 -11.71
CA LEU A 7 7.40 4.68 -11.24
C LEU A 7 6.85 5.87 -12.04
N THR A 8 5.57 5.82 -12.36
CA THR A 8 4.84 7.02 -12.78
C THR A 8 4.67 7.98 -11.60
N VAL A 9 4.34 9.25 -11.85
CA VAL A 9 4.06 10.22 -10.78
C VAL A 9 2.99 9.68 -9.82
N ALA A 10 1.90 9.11 -10.35
CA ALA A 10 0.84 8.53 -9.52
C ALA A 10 1.31 7.34 -8.66
N GLN A 11 2.19 6.48 -9.19
CA GLN A 11 2.76 5.37 -8.43
C GLN A 11 3.74 5.86 -7.36
N GLN A 12 4.53 6.89 -7.66
CA GLN A 12 5.43 7.50 -6.68
C GLN A 12 4.64 8.16 -5.54
N THR A 13 3.58 8.92 -5.86
CA THR A 13 2.67 9.47 -4.87
C THR A 13 2.06 8.36 -4.02
N ALA A 14 1.59 7.27 -4.63
CA ALA A 14 1.01 6.14 -3.91
C ALA A 14 2.01 5.49 -2.95
N VAL A 15 3.26 5.25 -3.37
CA VAL A 15 4.32 4.71 -2.50
C VAL A 15 4.56 5.62 -1.30
N ASN A 16 4.68 6.94 -1.54
CA ASN A 16 4.89 7.92 -0.48
C ASN A 16 3.71 7.98 0.51
N THR A 17 2.47 7.99 0.00
CA THR A 17 1.26 7.98 0.84
C THR A 17 1.20 6.71 1.69
N ILE A 18 1.41 5.53 1.09
CA ILE A 18 1.39 4.26 1.82
C ILE A 18 2.50 4.22 2.89
N ALA A 19 3.69 4.76 2.60
CA ALA A 19 4.77 4.88 3.57
C ALA A 19 4.37 5.76 4.76
N LYS A 20 3.76 6.93 4.50
CA LYS A 20 3.29 7.87 5.53
C LYS A 20 2.27 7.22 6.49
N HIS A 21 1.39 6.36 5.96
CA HIS A 21 0.38 5.65 6.76
C HIS A 21 0.88 4.32 7.36
N GLY A 22 2.14 3.93 7.13
CA GLY A 22 2.70 2.68 7.65
C GLY A 22 2.08 1.41 7.04
N GLY A 23 1.53 1.52 5.83
CA GLY A 23 0.86 0.44 5.10
C GLY A 23 -0.54 0.83 4.60
N ILE A 24 -1.15 -0.08 3.84
CA ILE A 24 -2.51 0.02 3.31
C ILE A 24 -3.25 -1.26 3.64
N GLU A 25 -4.55 -1.18 3.89
CA GLU A 25 -5.38 -2.34 4.18
C GLU A 25 -6.36 -2.61 3.05
N ARG A 26 -6.75 -3.89 2.90
CA ARG A 26 -7.76 -4.34 1.95
C ARG A 26 -8.80 -5.23 2.62
N ASN A 27 -10.08 -4.98 2.39
CA ASN A 27 -11.15 -5.84 2.89
C ASN A 27 -11.46 -7.02 1.93
N GLY A 28 -12.33 -7.93 2.36
CA GLY A 28 -12.79 -9.07 1.53
C GLY A 28 -13.56 -8.68 0.26
N ARG A 29 -14.06 -7.44 0.14
CA ARG A 29 -14.71 -6.90 -1.07
C ARG A 29 -13.71 -6.30 -2.05
N GLY A 30 -12.48 -6.06 -1.61
CA GLY A 30 -11.40 -5.47 -2.38
C GLY A 30 -11.27 -3.95 -2.25
N ASP A 31 -11.98 -3.33 -1.31
CA ASP A 31 -11.81 -1.91 -0.98
C ASP A 31 -10.50 -1.70 -0.22
N TYR A 32 -9.85 -0.57 -0.47
CA TYR A 32 -8.61 -0.19 0.19
C TYR A 32 -8.84 0.96 1.19
N GLY A 33 -8.05 0.98 2.26
CA GLY A 33 -8.12 2.01 3.29
C GLY A 33 -6.87 2.07 4.16
N PHE A 34 -6.71 3.16 4.91
CA PHE A 34 -5.66 3.36 5.90
C PHE A 34 -6.20 3.24 7.31
N ARG A 35 -5.44 2.67 8.23
CA ARG A 35 -5.82 2.58 9.64
C ARG A 35 -5.41 3.87 10.35
N VAL A 36 -6.37 4.56 10.96
CA VAL A 36 -6.14 5.78 11.75
C VAL A 36 -6.98 5.69 13.02
N ASP A 37 -6.35 5.78 14.20
CA ASP A 37 -7.01 5.81 15.52
C ASP A 37 -8.10 4.73 15.73
N GLY A 38 -7.87 3.51 15.22
CA GLY A 38 -8.79 2.38 15.31
C GLY A 38 -9.83 2.28 14.18
N GLY A 39 -10.02 3.34 13.38
CA GLY A 39 -10.92 3.38 12.22
C GLY A 39 -10.22 3.16 10.87
N VAL A 40 -11.03 2.97 9.82
CA VAL A 40 -10.55 2.93 8.42
C VAL A 40 -10.81 4.29 7.76
N ASN A 41 -9.77 4.91 7.24
CA ASN A 41 -9.80 6.13 6.46
C ASN A 41 -9.63 5.81 4.97
N HIS A 42 -10.47 6.41 4.12
CA HIS A 42 -10.41 6.26 2.66
C HIS A 42 -9.87 7.51 1.94
N THR A 43 -9.61 8.58 2.68
CA THR A 43 -8.95 9.78 2.17
C THR A 43 -7.54 9.44 1.73
N ASP A 44 -7.09 10.04 0.62
CA ASP A 44 -5.78 9.86 0.01
C ASP A 44 -5.45 8.42 -0.44
N VAL A 45 -6.40 7.49 -0.37
CA VAL A 45 -6.22 6.13 -0.88
C VAL A 45 -5.94 6.20 -2.38
N PRO A 46 -4.79 5.68 -2.85
CA PRO A 46 -4.51 5.67 -4.27
C PRO A 46 -5.55 4.88 -5.05
N LYS A 47 -5.75 5.22 -6.32
CA LYS A 47 -6.67 4.48 -7.20
C LYS A 47 -6.28 2.98 -7.22
N LYS A 48 -7.28 2.10 -7.27
CA LYS A 48 -7.08 0.64 -7.30
C LYS A 48 -6.09 0.20 -8.38
N VAL A 49 -6.19 0.74 -9.59
CA VAL A 49 -5.24 0.45 -10.69
C VAL A 49 -3.79 0.77 -10.33
N THR A 50 -3.56 1.82 -9.55
CA THR A 50 -2.23 2.21 -9.08
C THR A 50 -1.74 1.21 -8.02
N ILE A 51 -2.59 0.83 -7.08
CA ILE A 51 -2.26 -0.15 -6.03
C ILE A 51 -1.94 -1.52 -6.65
N ASP A 52 -2.76 -1.99 -7.57
CA ASP A 52 -2.55 -3.25 -8.29
C ASP A 52 -1.22 -3.24 -9.06
N ALA A 53 -0.84 -2.09 -9.65
CA ALA A 53 0.46 -1.93 -10.29
C ALA A 53 1.64 -1.96 -9.31
N LEU A 54 1.46 -1.50 -8.05
CA LEU A 54 2.49 -1.64 -7.02
C LEU A 54 2.66 -3.10 -6.58
N PHE A 55 1.57 -3.87 -6.47
CA PHE A 55 1.64 -5.31 -6.24
C PHE A 55 2.35 -6.05 -7.39
N ALA A 56 2.01 -5.73 -8.65
CA ALA A 56 2.66 -6.34 -9.81
C ALA A 56 4.17 -6.03 -9.90
N LYS A 57 4.62 -4.96 -9.26
CA LYS A 57 6.05 -4.56 -9.15
C LYS A 57 6.73 -5.08 -7.87
N ASP A 58 6.05 -5.91 -7.07
CA ASP A 58 6.52 -6.43 -5.78
C ASP A 58 6.93 -5.32 -4.78
N LEU A 59 6.22 -4.19 -4.81
CA LEU A 59 6.47 -3.07 -3.91
C LEU A 59 5.62 -3.13 -2.65
N LEU A 60 4.61 -4.00 -2.62
CA LEU A 60 3.70 -4.23 -1.50
C LEU A 60 3.63 -5.72 -1.20
N ARG A 61 3.66 -6.08 0.08
CA ARG A 61 3.44 -7.45 0.55
C ARG A 61 2.50 -7.47 1.75
N SER A 62 1.83 -8.61 1.97
CA SER A 62 1.05 -8.80 3.20
C SER A 62 1.99 -8.68 4.40
N ALA A 63 1.72 -7.71 5.26
CA ALA A 63 2.52 -7.50 6.47
C ALA A 63 1.95 -8.33 7.61
N GLU A 64 0.64 -8.23 7.83
CA GLU A 64 -0.07 -8.95 8.88
C GLU A 64 -1.55 -9.09 8.48
N ARG A 65 -2.15 -10.24 8.80
CA ARG A 65 -3.61 -10.33 8.89
C ARG A 65 -3.96 -9.68 10.21
N ALA A 66 -4.42 -8.43 10.19
CA ALA A 66 -4.69 -7.71 11.42
C ALA A 66 -5.77 -8.45 12.22
N VAL A 67 -5.34 -9.14 13.27
CA VAL A 67 -6.20 -9.96 14.14
C VAL A 67 -7.26 -9.09 14.84
N HIS A 68 -6.99 -7.79 14.95
CA HIS A 68 -7.85 -6.80 15.60
C HIS A 68 -8.90 -6.12 14.71
N THR A 69 -8.89 -6.31 13.38
CA THR A 69 -9.66 -5.42 12.50
C THR A 69 -10.90 -6.02 11.89
N GLY A 70 -11.09 -7.35 11.94
CA GLY A 70 -12.19 -8.02 11.25
C GLY A 70 -12.11 -7.82 9.73
N TRP A 71 -12.04 -8.89 8.94
CA TRP A 71 -12.18 -8.83 7.47
C TRP A 71 -11.16 -7.99 6.67
N TRP A 72 -10.25 -7.22 7.29
CA TRP A 72 -9.22 -6.41 6.63
C TRP A 72 -7.82 -7.05 6.75
N THR A 73 -7.06 -7.05 5.65
CA THR A 73 -5.66 -7.51 5.60
C THR A 73 -4.73 -6.34 5.38
N LYS A 74 -3.66 -6.24 6.18
CA LYS A 74 -2.68 -5.14 6.07
C LYS A 74 -1.54 -5.53 5.13
N PHE A 75 -1.21 -4.60 4.24
CA PHE A 75 -0.11 -4.67 3.31
C PHE A 75 0.88 -3.53 3.59
N ALA A 76 2.17 -3.84 3.60
CA ALA A 76 3.22 -2.84 3.79
C ALA A 76 4.18 -2.83 2.60
N LEU A 77 4.96 -1.76 2.50
CA LEU A 77 6.02 -1.67 1.51
C LEU A 77 7.07 -2.76 1.76
N THR A 78 7.49 -3.43 0.68
CA THR A 78 8.69 -4.27 0.67
C THR A 78 9.93 -3.39 0.84
N ASP A 79 11.10 -3.99 1.03
CA ASP A 79 12.33 -3.20 1.14
C ASP A 79 12.66 -2.45 -0.16
N ALA A 80 12.30 -3.04 -1.32
CA ALA A 80 12.33 -2.35 -2.60
C ALA A 80 11.34 -1.16 -2.65
N GLY A 81 10.12 -1.33 -2.14
CA GLY A 81 9.14 -0.25 -2.02
C GLY A 81 9.63 0.89 -1.12
N LYS A 82 10.23 0.56 0.04
CA LYS A 82 10.78 1.55 0.97
C LYS A 82 11.94 2.34 0.37
N ALA A 83 12.80 1.69 -0.41
CA ALA A 83 13.92 2.35 -1.09
C ALA A 83 13.48 3.39 -2.13
N LEU A 84 12.22 3.34 -2.56
CA LEU A 84 11.63 4.29 -3.51
C LEU A 84 10.88 5.45 -2.84
N VAL A 85 10.75 5.46 -1.51
CA VAL A 85 10.09 6.55 -0.77
C VAL A 85 10.96 7.81 -0.83
N ARG A 86 10.33 8.97 -1.07
CA ARG A 86 10.98 10.28 -1.17
C ARG A 86 10.32 11.29 -0.26
#